data_AF-A0A1V6SD30-F1
#
_entry.id   AF-A0A1V6SD30-F1
#
_cell.length_a   1.000
_cell.length_b   1.000
_cell.length_c   1.000
_cell.angle_alpha   90.00
_cell.angle_beta   90.00
_cell.angle_gamma   90.00
#
_symmetry.space_group_name_H-M   'P 1'
#
loop_
_entity.id
_entity.type
_entity.pdbx_description
1 polymer ?
#
loop_
_entity_poly.entity_id
_entity_poly.type
_entity_poly.pdbx_seq_one_letter_code
_entity_poly.pdbx_strand_id
1 'polypeptide(L)'
;MTIAQSMGFHRSGARVHYKVLNPETKAYPHLMWFRIVFYDRQMCLMLGMPQGATDRSIAPDSMLKDSASGQLEQIHCVIASQILERNEHDSASYDYAWTRNLDKELQRSARSLPTRWWLILNLSGETKGSQALFWEMRRLSEQLFHYNFLSQLHLPYMFHDSVEHKFNYSRITCANASREILSRFIMLRRWNLK
;
A
#
# COMPACT_ATOMS: atom_id res chain seq x y z
N MET A 1 2.05 -3.10 -16.87
CA MET A 1 2.66 -4.41 -16.57
C MET A 1 3.46 -4.97 -17.75
N THR A 2 2.80 -5.34 -18.86
CA THR A 2 3.40 -6.07 -20.00
C THR A 2 4.62 -5.40 -20.63
N ILE A 3 4.61 -4.07 -20.79
CA ILE A 3 5.75 -3.32 -21.36
C ILE A 3 6.98 -3.45 -20.44
N ALA A 4 6.82 -3.30 -19.12
CA ALA A 4 7.94 -3.46 -18.19
C ALA A 4 8.45 -4.91 -18.15
N GLN A 5 7.56 -5.89 -18.36
CA GLN A 5 7.95 -7.29 -18.47
C GLN A 5 8.75 -7.56 -19.74
N SER A 6 8.33 -7.04 -20.90
CA SER A 6 9.08 -7.21 -22.15
C SER A 6 10.46 -6.52 -22.09
N MET A 7 10.56 -5.41 -21.34
CA MET A 7 11.84 -4.75 -21.04
C MET A 7 12.70 -5.50 -20.01
N GLY A 8 12.18 -6.56 -19.39
CA GLY A 8 12.91 -7.40 -18.43
C GLY A 8 12.99 -6.86 -17.00
N PHE A 9 12.20 -5.84 -16.63
CA PHE A 9 12.33 -5.16 -15.33
C PHE A 9 12.06 -6.07 -14.12
N HIS A 10 11.27 -7.13 -14.33
CA HIS A 10 10.89 -8.13 -13.33
C HIS A 10 12.01 -9.14 -13.00
N ARG A 11 13.06 -9.26 -13.83
CA ARG A 11 14.06 -10.34 -13.71
C ARG A 11 15.29 -9.86 -12.97
N SER A 12 15.53 -10.38 -11.77
CA SER A 12 16.78 -10.11 -11.03
C SER A 12 18.00 -10.64 -11.82
N GLY A 13 19.02 -9.80 -12.00
CA GLY A 13 20.28 -10.18 -12.66
C GLY A 13 20.24 -10.35 -14.19
N ALA A 14 19.08 -10.12 -14.83
CA ALA A 14 18.98 -10.20 -16.29
C ALA A 14 19.38 -8.89 -16.98
N ARG A 15 19.81 -8.98 -18.24
CA ARG A 15 20.06 -7.80 -19.08
C ARG A 15 18.74 -7.09 -19.34
N VAL A 16 18.63 -5.85 -18.87
CA VAL A 16 17.44 -5.03 -19.07
C VAL A 16 17.45 -4.48 -20.49
N HIS A 17 16.30 -4.50 -21.16
CA HIS A 17 16.16 -4.11 -22.57
C HIS A 17 15.54 -2.70 -22.66
N TYR A 18 16.37 -1.67 -22.52
CA TYR A 18 15.96 -0.29 -22.74
C TYR A 18 17.07 0.52 -23.41
N LYS A 19 16.68 1.56 -24.15
CA LYS A 19 17.60 2.52 -24.76
C LYS A 19 17.68 3.76 -23.87
N VAL A 20 18.88 4.12 -23.41
CA VAL A 20 19.13 5.40 -22.75
C VAL A 20 19.10 6.49 -23.81
N LEU A 21 18.15 7.44 -23.70
CA LEU A 21 18.04 8.57 -24.62
C LEU A 21 18.92 9.76 -24.20
N ASN A 22 19.04 9.99 -22.89
CA ASN A 22 19.91 11.01 -22.31
C ASN A 22 20.92 10.34 -21.35
N PRO A 23 22.25 10.41 -21.62
CA PRO A 23 23.29 9.82 -20.76
C PRO A 23 23.27 10.29 -19.30
N GLU A 24 22.74 11.48 -19.01
CA GLU A 24 22.64 12.02 -17.65
C GLU A 24 21.49 11.37 -16.84
N THR A 25 20.57 10.68 -17.52
CA THR A 25 19.43 10.04 -16.85
C THR A 25 19.80 8.65 -16.36
N LYS A 26 19.53 8.40 -15.06
CA LYS A 26 19.67 7.08 -14.45
C LYS A 26 18.31 6.39 -14.41
N ALA A 27 18.26 5.16 -14.89
CA ALA A 27 17.10 4.29 -14.75
C ALA A 27 17.35 3.27 -13.63
N TYR A 28 16.32 2.98 -12.85
CA TYR A 28 16.35 1.96 -11.80
C TYR A 28 15.24 0.93 -12.08
N PRO A 29 15.47 -0.02 -13.03
CA PRO A 29 14.42 -0.91 -13.52
C PRO A 29 13.71 -1.72 -12.43
N HIS A 30 14.42 -2.17 -11.40
CA HIS A 30 13.84 -2.91 -10.28
C HIS A 30 12.96 -2.03 -9.38
N LEU A 31 13.41 -0.80 -9.08
CA LEU A 31 12.57 0.19 -8.40
C LEU A 31 11.32 0.53 -9.23
N MET A 32 11.47 0.69 -10.55
CA MET A 32 10.34 0.94 -11.45
C MET A 32 9.37 -0.24 -11.46
N TRP A 33 9.87 -1.48 -11.52
CA TRP A 33 9.06 -2.69 -11.41
C TRP A 33 8.29 -2.74 -10.09
N PHE A 34 8.97 -2.52 -8.97
CA PHE A 34 8.35 -2.44 -7.66
C PHE A 34 7.22 -1.40 -7.64
N ARG A 35 7.45 -0.20 -8.17
CA ARG A 35 6.42 0.85 -8.24
C ARG A 35 5.21 0.41 -9.08
N ILE A 36 5.45 -0.20 -10.23
CA ILE A 36 4.39 -0.72 -11.10
C ILE A 36 3.54 -1.76 -10.35
N VAL A 37 4.18 -2.75 -9.73
CA VAL A 37 3.48 -3.82 -9.00
C VAL A 37 2.79 -3.29 -7.75
N PHE A 38 3.42 -2.35 -7.02
CA PHE A 38 2.84 -1.70 -5.86
C PHE A 38 1.52 -1.01 -6.22
N TYR A 39 1.53 -0.12 -7.21
CA TYR A 39 0.32 0.62 -7.61
C TYR A 39 -0.72 -0.26 -8.29
N ASP A 40 -0.32 -1.26 -9.08
CA ASP A 40 -1.22 -2.29 -9.62
C ASP A 40 -2.04 -2.93 -8.50
N ARG A 41 -1.36 -3.50 -7.49
CA ARG A 41 -2.03 -4.13 -6.34
C ARG A 41 -2.92 -3.17 -5.55
N GLN A 42 -2.49 -1.92 -5.36
CA GLN A 42 -3.33 -0.90 -4.71
C GLN A 42 -4.63 -0.65 -5.46
N MET A 43 -4.53 -0.47 -6.78
CA MET A 43 -5.68 -0.22 -7.64
C MET A 43 -6.58 -1.45 -7.72
N CYS A 44 -6.00 -2.64 -7.86
CA CYS A 44 -6.74 -3.90 -7.85
C CYS A 44 -7.58 -4.07 -6.57
N LEU A 45 -7.01 -3.78 -5.39
CA LEU A 45 -7.75 -3.81 -4.14
C LEU A 45 -8.87 -2.77 -4.07
N MET A 46 -8.62 -1.57 -4.60
CA MET A 46 -9.61 -0.49 -4.61
C MET A 46 -10.77 -0.79 -5.56
N LEU A 47 -10.49 -1.40 -6.70
CA LEU A 47 -11.45 -1.65 -7.77
C LEU A 47 -12.08 -3.04 -7.73
N GLY A 48 -11.60 -3.94 -6.88
CA GLY A 48 -12.04 -5.34 -6.85
C GLY A 48 -11.59 -6.15 -8.06
N MET A 49 -10.41 -5.84 -8.61
CA MET A 49 -9.85 -6.48 -9.81
C MET A 49 -8.74 -7.48 -9.43
N PRO A 50 -8.46 -8.50 -10.26
CA PRO A 50 -7.34 -9.40 -10.05
C PRO A 50 -5.99 -8.69 -10.25
N GLN A 51 -4.93 -9.13 -9.57
CA GLN A 51 -3.60 -8.54 -9.70
C GLN A 51 -2.91 -8.94 -11.01
N GLY A 52 -2.15 -8.03 -11.61
CA GLY A 52 -1.41 -8.28 -12.85
C GLY A 52 -0.13 -9.10 -12.67
N ALA A 53 0.40 -9.18 -11.45
CA ALA A 53 1.58 -9.96 -11.11
C ALA A 53 1.47 -10.58 -9.71
N THR A 54 1.50 -11.92 -9.64
CA THR A 54 1.44 -12.70 -8.39
C THR A 54 2.79 -12.86 -7.71
N ASP A 55 3.88 -12.47 -8.37
CA ASP A 55 5.22 -12.61 -7.82
C ASP A 55 5.42 -11.71 -6.58
N ARG A 56 5.68 -12.35 -5.44
CA ARG A 56 6.01 -11.68 -4.17
C ARG A 56 7.50 -11.49 -3.97
N SER A 57 8.34 -12.13 -4.79
CA SER A 57 9.80 -12.06 -4.74
C SER A 57 10.35 -10.74 -5.31
N ILE A 58 9.61 -9.64 -5.11
CA ILE A 58 10.08 -8.32 -5.50
C ILE A 58 11.29 -8.03 -4.63
N ALA A 59 12.47 -8.23 -5.21
CA ALA A 59 13.72 -8.08 -4.52
C ALA A 59 13.74 -6.67 -3.92
N PRO A 60 13.84 -6.56 -2.59
CA PRO A 60 13.85 -5.26 -1.95
C PRO A 60 15.09 -4.50 -2.44
N ASP A 61 14.86 -3.49 -3.27
CA ASP A 61 15.92 -2.57 -3.70
C ASP A 61 16.59 -2.03 -2.42
N SER A 62 17.92 -2.06 -2.37
CA SER A 62 18.67 -1.55 -1.20
C SER A 62 18.23 -0.13 -0.87
N MET A 63 17.92 0.67 -1.90
CA MET A 63 17.41 2.03 -1.76
C MET A 63 16.10 2.13 -0.96
N LEU A 64 15.23 1.13 -1.06
CA LEU A 64 13.97 1.09 -0.29
C LEU A 64 14.19 0.59 1.14
N LYS A 65 15.15 -0.34 1.34
CA LYS A 65 15.49 -0.85 2.67
C LYS A 65 16.07 0.23 3.58
N ASP A 66 16.75 1.21 3.01
CA ASP A 66 17.45 2.25 3.75
C ASP A 66 16.49 3.25 4.45
N SER A 67 15.17 3.17 4.21
CA SER A 67 14.18 4.01 4.87
C SER A 67 13.01 3.23 5.46
N ALA A 68 12.52 3.66 6.63
CA ALA A 68 11.35 3.03 7.27
C ALA A 68 10.07 3.10 6.41
N SER A 69 9.89 4.18 5.64
CA SER A 69 8.76 4.31 4.70
C SER A 69 8.92 3.34 3.51
N GLY A 70 10.12 3.19 2.96
CA GLY A 70 10.37 2.18 1.91
C GLY A 70 10.14 0.75 2.39
N GLN A 71 10.51 0.43 3.63
CA GLN A 71 10.19 -0.86 4.25
C GLN A 71 8.68 -1.06 4.44
N LEU A 72 7.95 -0.02 4.84
CA LEU A 72 6.49 -0.06 4.94
C LEU A 72 5.87 -0.37 3.56
N GLU A 73 6.30 0.32 2.50
CA GLU A 73 5.80 0.10 1.14
C GLU A 73 6.02 -1.34 0.66
N GLN A 74 7.15 -1.96 1.01
CA GLN A 74 7.44 -3.35 0.67
C GLN A 74 6.47 -4.31 1.34
N ILE A 75 6.28 -4.15 2.66
CA ILE A 75 5.36 -4.97 3.44
C ILE A 75 3.93 -4.78 2.92
N HIS A 76 3.52 -3.54 2.65
CA HIS A 76 2.25 -3.23 2.00
C HIS A 76 2.07 -3.93 0.66
N CYS A 77 3.11 -3.97 -0.19
CA CYS A 77 3.06 -4.64 -1.48
C CYS A 77 2.82 -6.16 -1.34
N VAL A 78 3.43 -6.79 -0.34
CA VAL A 78 3.27 -8.22 -0.06
C VAL A 78 1.88 -8.51 0.51
N ILE A 79 1.47 -7.74 1.51
CA ILE A 79 0.15 -7.90 2.17
C ILE A 79 -0.99 -7.65 1.17
N ALA A 80 -0.86 -6.66 0.29
CA ALA A 80 -1.85 -6.42 -0.75
C ALA A 80 -2.04 -7.63 -1.67
N SER A 81 -0.95 -8.30 -2.05
CA SER A 81 -0.99 -9.53 -2.86
C SER A 81 -1.70 -10.67 -2.12
N GLN A 82 -1.45 -10.82 -0.81
CA GLN A 82 -2.12 -11.82 0.02
C GLN A 82 -3.62 -11.57 0.18
N ILE A 83 -4.03 -10.31 0.35
CA ILE A 83 -5.45 -9.94 0.40
C ILE A 83 -6.12 -10.20 -0.96
N LEU A 84 -5.46 -9.85 -2.07
CA LEU A 84 -5.98 -10.09 -3.42
C LEU A 84 -6.17 -11.58 -3.69
N GLU A 85 -5.17 -12.41 -3.38
CA GLU A 85 -5.30 -13.87 -3.52
C GLU A 85 -6.44 -14.41 -2.66
N ARG A 86 -6.59 -13.97 -1.40
CA ARG A 86 -7.73 -14.36 -0.57
C ARG A 86 -9.06 -13.98 -1.23
N ASN A 87 -9.16 -12.76 -1.77
CA ASN A 87 -10.39 -12.26 -2.39
C ASN A 87 -10.76 -13.02 -3.69
N GLU A 88 -9.78 -13.66 -4.35
CA GLU A 88 -10.01 -14.52 -5.52
C GLU A 88 -10.49 -15.94 -5.14
N HIS A 89 -10.32 -16.36 -3.89
CA HIS A 89 -10.76 -17.66 -3.39
C HIS A 89 -12.18 -17.61 -2.80
N ASP A 90 -12.82 -18.77 -2.64
CA ASP A 90 -14.15 -18.87 -2.05
C ASP A 90 -14.18 -18.31 -0.61
N SER A 91 -15.17 -17.47 -0.35
CA SER A 91 -15.48 -16.84 0.95
C SER A 91 -15.60 -17.83 2.11
N ALA A 92 -15.96 -19.09 1.84
CA ALA A 92 -16.02 -20.16 2.84
C ALA A 92 -14.64 -20.52 3.45
N SER A 93 -13.54 -20.09 2.83
CA SER A 93 -12.15 -20.37 3.27
C SER A 93 -11.54 -19.31 4.19
N TYR A 94 -12.30 -18.28 4.58
CA TYR A 94 -11.74 -17.15 5.31
C TYR A 94 -11.35 -17.53 6.75
N ASP A 95 -10.05 -17.71 6.97
CA ASP A 95 -9.47 -17.96 8.28
C ASP A 95 -9.24 -16.64 9.05
N TYR A 96 -9.95 -16.49 10.17
CA TYR A 96 -9.81 -15.31 11.02
C TYR A 96 -8.43 -15.24 11.69
N ALA A 97 -7.79 -16.37 11.98
CA ALA A 97 -6.44 -16.38 12.54
C ALA A 97 -5.43 -15.83 11.53
N TRP A 98 -5.52 -16.22 10.27
CA TRP A 98 -4.77 -15.62 9.17
C TRP A 98 -4.98 -14.10 9.07
N THR A 99 -6.23 -13.63 9.13
CA THR A 99 -6.55 -12.18 9.13
C THR A 99 -5.88 -11.46 10.30
N ARG A 100 -5.94 -12.02 11.50
CA ARG A 100 -5.27 -11.45 12.68
C ARG A 100 -3.75 -11.46 12.59
N ASN A 101 -3.16 -12.43 11.89
CA ASN A 101 -1.72 -12.51 11.69
C ASN A 101 -1.23 -11.41 10.72
N LEU A 102 -1.94 -11.19 9.61
CA LEU A 102 -1.64 -10.08 8.70
C LEU A 102 -1.84 -8.71 9.35
N ASP A 103 -2.89 -8.53 10.15
CA ASP A 103 -3.10 -7.28 10.91
C ASP A 103 -1.94 -7.01 11.88
N LYS A 104 -1.44 -8.04 12.59
CA LYS A 104 -0.24 -7.89 13.43
C LYS A 104 0.98 -7.46 12.61
N GLU A 105 1.14 -7.93 11.37
CA GLU A 105 2.24 -7.54 10.49
C GLU A 105 2.10 -6.08 10.02
N LEU A 106 0.89 -5.66 9.62
CA LEU A 106 0.58 -4.25 9.34
C LEU A 106 0.89 -3.34 10.53
N GLN A 107 0.51 -3.75 11.74
CA GLN A 107 0.78 -2.97 12.95
C GLN A 107 2.27 -2.89 13.28
N ARG A 108 3.00 -4.00 13.16
CA ARG A 108 4.45 -4.02 13.40
C ARG A 108 5.18 -3.10 12.43
N SER A 109 4.85 -3.18 11.15
CA SER A 109 5.45 -2.31 10.12
C SER A 109 5.12 -0.84 10.35
N ALA A 110 3.87 -0.52 10.70
CA ALA A 110 3.48 0.86 11.01
C ALA A 110 4.21 1.46 12.23
N ARG A 111 4.49 0.64 13.24
CA ARG A 111 5.23 1.07 14.45
C ARG A 111 6.70 1.39 14.19
N SER A 112 7.26 0.99 13.05
CA SER A 112 8.62 1.39 12.65
C SER A 112 8.72 2.89 12.33
N LEU A 113 7.58 3.53 12.04
CA LEU A 113 7.49 4.95 11.73
C LEU A 113 7.12 5.76 12.99
N PRO A 114 7.67 6.97 13.16
CA PRO A 114 7.32 7.83 14.28
C PRO A 114 5.83 8.19 14.31
N THR A 115 5.22 8.34 15.49
CA THR A 115 3.79 8.72 15.62
C THR A 115 3.43 9.98 14.83
N ARG A 116 4.32 10.99 14.79
CA ARG A 116 4.12 12.21 14.00
C ARG A 116 3.96 11.96 12.49
N TRP A 117 4.53 10.87 11.98
CA TRP A 117 4.43 10.49 10.58
C TRP A 117 3.00 10.13 10.19
N TRP A 118 2.20 9.63 11.15
CA TRP A 118 0.80 9.23 10.96
C TRP A 118 -0.19 10.38 11.10
N LEU A 119 0.25 11.56 11.53
CA LEU A 119 -0.64 12.72 11.65
C LEU A 119 -1.19 13.14 10.28
N ILE A 120 -2.43 13.63 10.30
CA ILE A 120 -3.07 14.21 9.12
C ILE A 120 -2.26 15.42 8.71
N LEU A 121 -1.99 15.54 7.41
CA LEU A 121 -1.25 16.66 6.86
C LEU A 121 -1.94 17.98 7.17
N ASN A 122 -1.14 18.96 7.57
CA ASN A 122 -1.57 20.34 7.62
C ASN A 122 -1.07 21.08 6.37
N LEU A 123 -1.84 20.99 5.28
CA LEU A 123 -1.54 21.71 4.02
C LEU A 123 -1.86 23.22 4.09
N SER A 124 -2.30 23.74 5.24
CA SER A 124 -2.62 25.17 5.40
C SER A 124 -1.43 26.08 5.73
N GLY A 125 -0.26 25.49 5.99
CA GLY A 125 0.99 26.25 6.10
C GLY A 125 1.64 26.53 4.75
N GLU A 126 2.54 27.51 4.71
CA GLU A 126 3.49 27.75 3.61
C GLU A 126 4.27 26.46 3.32
N THR A 127 3.72 25.55 2.52
CA THR A 127 4.45 24.37 2.09
C THR A 127 5.41 24.85 1.00
N LYS A 128 6.60 25.24 1.44
CA LYS A 128 7.64 25.89 0.63
C LYS A 128 8.21 24.90 -0.38
N GLY A 129 7.64 24.89 -1.59
CA GLY A 129 8.21 24.26 -2.77
C GLY A 129 7.50 22.99 -3.25
N SER A 130 7.55 22.79 -4.56
CA SER A 130 6.95 21.64 -5.27
C SER A 130 7.47 20.29 -4.75
N GLN A 131 8.74 20.22 -4.34
CA GLN A 131 9.33 18.99 -3.82
C GLN A 131 8.79 18.63 -2.43
N ALA A 132 8.63 19.60 -1.52
CA ALA A 132 8.06 19.35 -0.20
C ALA A 132 6.61 18.85 -0.31
N LEU A 133 5.82 19.49 -1.17
CA LEU A 133 4.45 19.07 -1.48
C LEU A 133 4.42 17.64 -2.03
N PHE A 134 5.34 17.27 -2.93
CA PHE A 134 5.42 15.91 -3.46
C PHE A 134 5.62 14.86 -2.36
N TRP A 135 6.57 15.07 -1.44
CA TRP A 135 6.84 14.13 -0.35
C TRP A 135 5.67 14.03 0.64
N GLU A 136 5.01 15.14 0.92
CA GLU A 136 3.81 15.20 1.75
C GLU A 136 2.63 14.44 1.09
N MET A 137 2.40 14.61 -0.21
CA MET A 137 1.38 13.85 -0.96
C MET A 137 1.70 12.36 -1.06
N ARG A 138 3.00 12.01 -1.19
CA ARG A 138 3.43 10.62 -1.16
C ARG A 138 3.15 9.99 0.21
N ARG A 139 3.51 10.66 1.31
CA ARG A 139 3.19 10.22 2.67
C ARG A 139 1.69 10.01 2.85
N LEU A 140 0.87 10.95 2.36
CA LEU A 140 -0.58 10.85 2.41
C LEU A 140 -1.09 9.59 1.71
N SER A 141 -0.56 9.31 0.52
CA SER A 141 -0.93 8.12 -0.26
C SER A 141 -0.59 6.84 0.50
N GLU A 142 0.60 6.75 1.09
CA GLU A 142 1.02 5.61 1.91
C GLU A 142 0.12 5.41 3.15
N GLN A 143 -0.27 6.49 3.83
CA GLN A 143 -1.24 6.43 4.93
C GLN A 143 -2.60 5.93 4.46
N LEU A 144 -3.13 6.45 3.35
CA LEU A 144 -4.42 6.02 2.79
C LEU A 144 -4.40 4.53 2.42
N PHE A 145 -3.32 4.05 1.81
CA PHE A 145 -3.15 2.63 1.51
C PHE A 145 -3.12 1.79 2.79
N HIS A 146 -2.40 2.22 3.83
CA HIS A 146 -2.36 1.52 5.12
C HIS A 146 -3.77 1.28 5.69
N TYR A 147 -4.58 2.32 5.80
CA TYR A 147 -5.94 2.20 6.33
C TYR A 147 -6.89 1.46 5.37
N ASN A 148 -6.66 1.56 4.06
CA ASN A 148 -7.40 0.76 3.08
C ASN A 148 -7.12 -0.74 3.29
N PHE A 149 -5.87 -1.16 3.54
CA PHE A 149 -5.58 -2.57 3.83
C PHE A 149 -6.26 -3.05 5.09
N LEU A 150 -6.23 -2.27 6.17
CA LEU A 150 -6.94 -2.62 7.41
C LEU A 150 -8.44 -2.82 7.14
N SER A 151 -9.03 -1.94 6.34
CA SER A 151 -10.43 -2.05 5.92
C SER A 151 -10.66 -3.33 5.11
N GLN A 152 -9.94 -3.53 4.02
CA GLN A 152 -10.07 -4.70 3.12
C GLN A 152 -9.81 -6.04 3.84
N LEU A 153 -8.85 -6.05 4.78
CA LEU A 153 -8.49 -7.24 5.55
C LEU A 153 -9.62 -7.66 6.49
N HIS A 154 -10.24 -6.69 7.18
CA HIS A 154 -11.26 -6.94 8.22
C HIS A 154 -12.71 -6.89 7.71
N LEU A 155 -12.97 -6.33 6.52
CA LEU A 155 -14.31 -6.15 5.96
C LEU A 155 -15.17 -7.42 5.97
N PRO A 156 -14.65 -8.62 5.60
CA PRO A 156 -15.47 -9.84 5.61
C PRO A 156 -16.04 -10.21 6.98
N TYR A 157 -15.35 -9.84 8.06
CA TYR A 157 -15.77 -10.15 9.44
C TYR A 157 -16.62 -9.05 10.07
N MET A 158 -16.71 -7.89 9.42
CA MET A 158 -17.53 -6.78 9.92
C MET A 158 -19.02 -7.13 9.88
N PHE A 159 -19.45 -7.78 8.79
CA PHE A 159 -20.83 -8.14 8.51
C PHE A 159 -21.24 -9.52 9.04
N HIS A 160 -20.29 -10.30 9.57
CA HIS A 160 -20.61 -11.61 10.10
C HIS A 160 -21.30 -11.46 11.47
N ASP A 161 -22.50 -12.02 11.59
CA ASP A 161 -23.13 -12.19 12.90
C ASP A 161 -22.47 -13.38 13.59
N SER A 162 -21.99 -13.14 14.81
CA SER A 162 -21.39 -14.16 15.66
C SER A 162 -21.94 -14.01 17.05
N VAL A 163 -22.42 -15.12 17.63
CA VAL A 163 -23.06 -15.19 18.96
C VAL A 163 -22.13 -14.69 20.07
N GLU A 164 -20.80 -14.74 19.88
CA GLU A 164 -19.80 -14.48 20.93
C GLU A 164 -18.96 -13.21 20.70
N HIS A 165 -19.43 -12.23 19.91
CA HIS A 165 -18.66 -10.99 19.66
C HIS A 165 -17.24 -11.22 19.09
N LYS A 166 -16.99 -12.41 18.52
CA LYS A 166 -15.67 -12.89 18.04
C LYS A 166 -14.99 -11.90 17.09
N PHE A 167 -15.79 -11.14 16.35
CA PHE A 167 -15.35 -10.19 15.32
C PHE A 167 -15.48 -8.71 15.72
N ASN A 168 -15.74 -8.40 17.00
CA ASN A 168 -15.81 -7.01 17.48
C ASN A 168 -14.54 -6.23 17.17
N TYR A 169 -13.38 -6.88 17.28
CA TYR A 169 -12.10 -6.28 16.90
C TYR A 169 -12.10 -5.84 15.42
N SER A 170 -12.53 -6.70 14.49
CA SER A 170 -12.64 -6.35 13.06
C SER A 170 -13.58 -5.17 12.83
N ARG A 171 -14.73 -5.13 13.53
CA ARG A 171 -15.69 -4.02 13.43
C ARG A 171 -15.05 -2.70 13.87
N ILE A 172 -14.35 -2.69 15.01
CA ILE A 172 -13.64 -1.50 15.53
C ILE A 172 -12.53 -1.07 14.57
N THR A 173 -11.72 -2.02 14.08
CA THR A 173 -10.62 -1.74 13.14
C THR A 173 -11.14 -1.14 11.84
N CYS A 174 -12.19 -1.69 11.23
CA CYS A 174 -12.82 -1.14 10.03
C CYS A 174 -13.36 0.27 10.25
N ALA A 175 -14.06 0.50 11.37
CA ALA A 175 -14.62 1.82 11.69
C ALA A 175 -13.52 2.87 11.89
N ASN A 176 -12.45 2.52 12.61
CA ASN A 176 -11.29 3.40 12.80
C ASN A 176 -10.58 3.68 11.48
N ALA A 177 -10.29 2.65 10.68
CA ALA A 177 -9.65 2.81 9.38
C ALA A 177 -10.48 3.70 8.44
N SER A 178 -11.80 3.51 8.41
CA SER A 178 -12.72 4.34 7.64
C SER A 178 -12.71 5.80 8.08
N ARG A 179 -12.66 6.06 9.40
CA ARG A 179 -12.53 7.43 9.95
C ARG A 179 -11.22 8.07 9.52
N GLU A 180 -10.11 7.34 9.57
CA GLU A 180 -8.79 7.84 9.18
C GLU A 180 -8.73 8.19 7.68
N ILE A 181 -9.33 7.37 6.82
CA ILE A 181 -9.47 7.66 5.37
C ILE A 181 -10.31 8.92 5.16
N LEU A 182 -11.50 8.98 5.76
CA LEU A 182 -12.44 10.10 5.57
C LEU A 182 -11.83 11.43 6.06
N SER A 183 -11.14 11.43 7.19
CA SER A 183 -10.51 12.63 7.74
C SER A 183 -9.43 13.20 6.81
N ARG A 184 -8.65 12.33 6.18
CA ARG A 184 -7.64 12.70 5.17
C ARG A 184 -8.27 13.18 3.86
N PHE A 185 -9.35 12.53 3.43
CA PHE A 185 -10.12 12.99 2.27
C PHE A 185 -10.71 14.39 2.48
N ILE A 186 -11.31 14.65 3.65
CA ILE A 186 -11.85 15.99 4.00
C ILE A 186 -10.75 17.05 3.98
N MET A 187 -9.57 16.73 4.52
CA MET A 187 -8.41 17.62 4.49
C MET A 187 -7.99 17.94 3.04
N LEU A 188 -7.84 16.94 2.17
CA LEU A 188 -7.54 17.14 0.76
C LEU A 188 -8.59 17.98 0.03
N ARG A 189 -9.87 17.67 0.26
CA ARG A 189 -10.98 18.40 -0.34
C ARG A 189 -10.96 19.87 0.06
N ARG A 190 -10.72 20.16 1.34
CA ARG A 190 -10.59 21.54 1.84
C ARG A 190 -9.41 22.29 1.23
N TRP A 191 -8.31 21.60 0.97
CA TRP A 191 -7.14 22.19 0.33
C TRP A 191 -7.39 22.51 -1.15
N ASN A 192 -8.04 21.62 -1.90
CA ASN A 192 -8.36 21.83 -3.33
C ASN A 192 -9.46 22.88 -3.60
N LEU A 193 -10.25 23.25 -2.58
CA LEU A 193 -11.30 24.26 -2.68
C LEU A 193 -10.81 25.67 -2.32
N LYS A 194 -9.54 25.84 -1.94
CA LYS A 194 -8.88 27.13 -1.76
C LYS A 194 -8.15 27.53 -3.02
#